data_AF-A0A850BX53-F1
#
_entry.id   AF-A0A850BX53-F1
#
_cell.length_a   1.000
_cell.length_b   1.000
_cell.length_c   1.000
_cell.angle_alpha   90.00
_cell.angle_beta   90.00
_cell.angle_gamma   90.00
#
_symmetry.space_group_name_H-M   'P 1'
#
loop_
_entity.id
_entity.type
_entity.pdbx_description
1 polymer ?
#
loop_
_entity_poly.entity_id
_entity_poly.type
_entity_poly.pdbx_seq_one_letter_code
_entity_poly.pdbx_strand_id
1 'polypeptide(L)'
;MTMSMPDFNTYITGVLKRMEDEEGITWKERKSVSGRQFLLTAEDILPYKIYIALDFSIRENTLSNDRSIIRTAYPVIFTSYVHHLSQEELLVEKIRAVMTRRKGRDLYDLWYLLSRGVEIRQDMLRKKLAFYKISKVTNADIVKRVASFPKKDFLLDLRPFVPLNERDHLPEFFEILQSQIEHAFANDKG
;
A
#
# COMPACT_ATOMS: atom_id res chain seq x y z
N MET A 1 -20.73 12.45 -1.30
CA MET A 1 -21.30 12.10 0.02
C MET A 1 -20.39 11.09 0.67
N THR A 2 -19.85 11.38 1.84
CA THR A 2 -19.11 10.41 2.65
C THR A 2 -20.12 9.54 3.37
N MET A 3 -20.12 8.24 3.11
CA MET A 3 -21.03 7.28 3.76
C MET A 3 -20.68 7.18 5.25
N SER A 4 -21.70 7.13 6.13
CA SER A 4 -21.47 6.97 7.57
C SER A 4 -20.97 5.55 7.89
N MET A 5 -20.30 5.36 9.02
CA MET A 5 -19.82 4.03 9.43
C MET A 5 -20.97 3.00 9.62
N PRO A 6 -22.13 3.35 10.22
CA PRO A 6 -23.28 2.46 10.24
C PRO A 6 -23.81 2.09 8.85
N ASP A 7 -23.88 3.05 7.93
CA ASP A 7 -24.34 2.81 6.56
C ASP A 7 -23.35 1.91 5.81
N PHE A 8 -22.04 2.16 5.97
CA PHE A 8 -20.98 1.30 5.44
C PHE A 8 -21.11 -0.13 5.96
N ASN A 9 -21.34 -0.30 7.27
CA ASN A 9 -21.45 -1.61 7.89
C ASN A 9 -22.65 -2.40 7.35
N THR A 10 -23.78 -1.72 7.17
CA THR A 10 -24.99 -2.33 6.61
C THR A 10 -24.75 -2.74 5.16
N TYR A 11 -24.17 -1.84 4.36
CA TYR A 11 -23.84 -2.09 2.97
C TYR A 11 -22.86 -3.25 2.80
N ILE A 12 -21.70 -3.20 3.47
CA ILE A 12 -20.65 -4.21 3.30
C ILE A 12 -21.13 -5.58 3.76
N THR A 13 -21.85 -5.68 4.87
CA THR A 13 -22.39 -6.97 5.35
C THR A 13 -23.34 -7.58 4.33
N GLY A 14 -24.19 -6.77 3.69
CA GLY A 14 -25.08 -7.23 2.63
C GLY A 14 -24.33 -7.69 1.38
N VAL A 15 -23.24 -7.00 1.00
CA VAL A 15 -22.38 -7.42 -0.12
C VAL A 15 -21.69 -8.74 0.18
N LEU A 16 -21.01 -8.85 1.34
CA LEU A 16 -20.26 -10.05 1.70
C LEU A 16 -21.17 -11.27 1.77
N LYS A 17 -22.35 -11.14 2.41
CA LYS A 17 -23.32 -12.25 2.49
C LYS A 17 -23.77 -12.75 1.12
N ARG A 18 -24.09 -11.85 0.17
CA ARG A 18 -24.45 -12.27 -1.20
C ARG A 18 -23.32 -13.06 -1.85
N MET A 19 -22.07 -12.65 -1.66
CA MET A 19 -20.94 -13.38 -2.19
C MET A 19 -20.78 -14.77 -1.54
N GLU A 20 -21.04 -14.92 -0.24
CA GLU A 20 -21.05 -16.25 0.42
C GLU A 20 -22.11 -17.16 -0.18
N ASP A 21 -23.33 -16.63 -0.37
CA ASP A 21 -24.48 -17.38 -0.89
C ASP A 21 -24.28 -17.82 -2.36
N GLU A 22 -23.59 -17.02 -3.17
CA GLU A 22 -23.40 -17.25 -4.62
C GLU A 22 -22.14 -18.06 -4.96
N GLU A 23 -21.04 -17.86 -4.24
CA GLU A 23 -19.70 -18.28 -4.68
C GLU A 23 -19.04 -19.32 -3.75
N GLY A 24 -19.71 -19.77 -2.69
CA GLY A 24 -19.17 -20.77 -1.75
C GLY A 24 -17.94 -20.30 -0.96
N ILE A 25 -17.73 -18.98 -0.89
CA ILE A 25 -16.64 -18.35 -0.13
C ILE A 25 -17.10 -18.05 1.30
N THR A 26 -16.16 -17.89 2.23
CA THR A 26 -16.47 -17.53 3.62
C THR A 26 -15.74 -16.27 4.07
N TRP A 27 -16.40 -15.40 4.82
CA TRP A 27 -15.81 -14.19 5.39
C TRP A 27 -15.67 -14.27 6.89
N LYS A 28 -14.53 -13.78 7.39
CA LYS A 28 -14.29 -13.61 8.83
C LYS A 28 -13.85 -12.19 9.14
N GLU A 29 -14.63 -11.48 9.94
CA GLU A 29 -14.20 -10.18 10.46
C GLU A 29 -12.98 -10.34 11.38
N ARG A 30 -12.03 -9.41 11.23
CA ARG A 30 -10.80 -9.32 12.02
C ARG A 30 -10.68 -7.94 12.67
N LYS A 31 -9.99 -7.90 13.80
CA LYS A 31 -9.66 -6.63 14.45
C LYS A 31 -8.69 -5.86 13.56
N SER A 32 -9.05 -4.63 13.21
CA SER A 32 -8.16 -3.67 12.56
C SER A 32 -7.74 -2.59 13.55
N VAL A 33 -6.55 -2.02 13.35
CA VAL A 33 -6.07 -0.84 14.08
C VAL A 33 -6.94 0.39 13.79
N SER A 34 -7.60 0.42 12.63
CA SER A 34 -8.65 1.39 12.32
C SER A 34 -9.60 0.87 11.25
N GLY A 35 -10.88 1.12 11.41
CA GLY A 35 -11.86 0.68 10.43
C GLY A 35 -12.11 -0.82 10.56
N ARG A 36 -12.32 -1.52 9.45
CA ARG A 36 -12.75 -2.93 9.46
C ARG A 36 -11.90 -3.76 8.53
N GLN A 37 -11.60 -4.98 8.96
CA GLN A 37 -10.91 -5.97 8.15
C GLN A 37 -11.78 -7.21 8.00
N PHE A 38 -11.89 -7.71 6.78
CA PHE A 38 -12.60 -8.96 6.48
C PHE A 38 -11.65 -9.91 5.76
N LEU A 39 -11.52 -11.12 6.27
CA LEU A 39 -10.71 -12.17 5.67
C LEU A 39 -11.62 -13.13 4.92
N LEU A 40 -11.55 -13.12 3.59
CA LEU A 40 -12.12 -14.16 2.76
C LEU A 40 -11.24 -15.40 2.84
N THR A 41 -11.88 -16.55 2.95
CA THR A 41 -11.28 -17.86 2.72
C THR A 41 -12.04 -18.52 1.57
N ALA A 42 -11.35 -18.76 0.46
CA ALA A 42 -11.84 -19.57 -0.63
C ALA A 42 -11.30 -20.98 -0.46
N GLU A 43 -12.21 -21.90 -0.15
CA GLU A 43 -11.98 -23.34 -0.14
C GLU A 43 -12.61 -23.90 -1.43
N ASP A 44 -12.09 -25.01 -1.94
CA ASP A 44 -12.65 -25.76 -3.09
C ASP A 44 -12.61 -25.10 -4.49
N ILE A 45 -12.22 -23.83 -4.61
CA ILE A 45 -11.98 -23.18 -5.92
C ILE A 45 -10.62 -23.58 -6.52
N LEU A 46 -9.60 -23.71 -5.66
CA LEU A 46 -8.24 -24.12 -6.02
C LEU A 46 -7.79 -25.31 -5.17
N PRO A 47 -6.76 -26.08 -5.57
CA PRO A 47 -6.25 -27.22 -4.79
C PRO A 47 -5.62 -26.83 -3.44
N TYR A 48 -5.60 -25.54 -3.10
CA TYR A 48 -5.11 -25.00 -1.84
C TYR A 48 -6.00 -23.85 -1.39
N LYS A 49 -6.06 -23.63 -0.07
CA LYS A 49 -6.83 -22.53 0.51
C LYS A 49 -6.22 -21.19 0.10
N ILE A 50 -7.06 -20.28 -0.40
CA ILE A 50 -6.67 -18.90 -0.66
C ILE A 50 -7.29 -18.01 0.40
N TYR A 51 -6.50 -17.03 0.85
CA TYR A 51 -6.94 -16.01 1.79
C TYR A 51 -6.83 -14.62 1.14
N ILE A 52 -7.91 -13.85 1.19
CA ILE A 52 -7.92 -12.45 0.75
C ILE A 52 -8.32 -11.57 1.93
N ALA A 53 -7.44 -10.68 2.36
CA ALA A 53 -7.74 -9.69 3.39
C ALA A 53 -8.23 -8.40 2.72
N LEU A 54 -9.46 -7.98 3.05
CA LEU A 54 -10.01 -6.68 2.68
C LEU A 54 -9.96 -5.74 3.87
N ASP A 55 -9.18 -4.66 3.74
CA ASP A 55 -9.00 -3.64 4.77
C ASP A 55 -9.69 -2.33 4.35
N PHE A 56 -10.62 -1.85 5.18
CA PHE A 56 -11.37 -0.62 4.96
C PHE A 56 -10.99 0.42 6.02
N SER A 57 -10.44 1.55 5.57
CA SER A 57 -10.05 2.68 6.41
C SER A 57 -10.91 3.91 6.13
N ILE A 58 -11.38 4.57 7.20
CA ILE A 58 -12.16 5.83 7.13
C ILE A 58 -11.33 6.99 7.73
N ARG A 59 -10.06 6.76 8.08
CA ARG A 59 -9.24 7.75 8.80
C ARG A 59 -9.01 9.03 8.01
N GLU A 60 -8.76 8.87 6.72
CA GLU A 60 -8.23 9.92 5.87
C GLU A 60 -9.00 9.98 4.57
N ASN A 61 -9.28 11.21 4.12
CA ASN A 61 -9.80 11.43 2.79
C ASN A 61 -8.67 11.28 1.78
N THR A 62 -9.00 10.68 0.65
CA THR A 62 -8.16 10.71 -0.54
C THR A 62 -8.10 12.14 -1.10
N LEU A 63 -6.91 12.58 -1.48
CA LEU A 63 -6.67 13.93 -2.02
C LEU A 63 -6.70 13.95 -3.56
N SER A 64 -6.29 12.86 -4.21
CA SER A 64 -6.19 12.66 -5.65
C SER A 64 -6.49 11.20 -6.00
N ASN A 65 -7.41 11.01 -6.94
CA ASN A 65 -7.86 9.70 -7.39
C ASN A 65 -7.75 9.59 -8.91
N ASP A 66 -7.32 8.43 -9.36
CA ASP A 66 -7.39 8.01 -10.75
C ASP A 66 -8.39 6.86 -10.90
N ARG A 67 -8.63 6.48 -12.16
CA ARG A 67 -9.41 5.30 -12.50
C ARG A 67 -8.75 4.55 -13.65
N SER A 68 -8.73 3.23 -13.55
CA SER A 68 -8.24 2.36 -14.61
C SER A 68 -9.04 1.07 -14.65
N ILE A 69 -8.97 0.35 -15.77
CA ILE A 69 -9.54 -0.99 -15.90
C ILE A 69 -8.54 -2.03 -15.38
N ILE A 70 -9.04 -3.12 -14.80
CA ILE A 70 -8.20 -4.25 -14.42
C ILE A 70 -7.74 -4.96 -15.69
N ARG A 71 -6.43 -5.03 -15.90
CA ARG A 71 -5.82 -5.83 -16.95
C ARG A 71 -5.37 -7.16 -16.37
N THR A 72 -5.72 -8.26 -17.02
CA THR A 72 -5.29 -9.59 -16.58
C THR A 72 -4.71 -10.37 -17.76
N ALA A 73 -3.86 -11.35 -17.45
CA ALA A 73 -3.38 -12.31 -18.44
C ALA A 73 -4.42 -13.40 -18.76
N TYR A 74 -5.49 -13.48 -17.97
CA TYR A 74 -6.60 -14.40 -18.22
C TYR A 74 -7.47 -13.87 -19.38
N PRO A 75 -8.18 -14.75 -20.10
CA PRO A 75 -9.09 -14.36 -21.17
C PRO A 75 -10.39 -13.73 -20.64
N VAL A 76 -10.27 -12.80 -19.69
CA VAL A 76 -11.37 -12.09 -19.04
C VAL A 76 -11.13 -10.59 -19.19
N ILE A 77 -12.14 -9.89 -19.71
CA ILE A 77 -12.09 -8.45 -19.92
C ILE A 77 -12.93 -7.76 -18.85
N PHE A 78 -12.27 -6.95 -18.02
CA PHE A 78 -12.95 -6.06 -17.09
C PHE A 78 -13.23 -4.72 -17.78
N THR A 79 -14.51 -4.40 -17.95
CA THR A 79 -14.96 -3.12 -18.54
C THR A 79 -15.23 -2.04 -17.49
N SER A 80 -15.37 -2.45 -16.22
CA SER A 80 -15.58 -1.53 -15.11
C SER A 80 -14.30 -0.81 -14.71
N TYR A 81 -14.41 0.49 -14.46
CA TYR A 81 -13.34 1.27 -13.87
C TYR A 81 -13.19 0.96 -12.38
N VAL A 82 -11.95 0.74 -11.95
CA VAL A 82 -11.56 0.69 -10.55
C VAL A 82 -10.98 2.05 -10.18
N HIS A 83 -11.55 2.66 -9.15
CA HIS A 83 -11.01 3.87 -8.55
C HIS A 83 -9.83 3.52 -7.66
N HIS A 84 -8.71 4.21 -7.84
CA HIS A 84 -7.52 4.03 -7.04
C HIS A 84 -6.83 5.36 -6.79
N LEU A 85 -5.93 5.40 -5.81
CA LEU A 85 -5.08 6.56 -5.55
C LEU A 85 -4.28 6.92 -6.81
N SER A 86 -4.06 8.21 -7.05
CA SER A 86 -3.11 8.64 -8.08
C SER A 86 -1.70 8.18 -7.72
N GLN A 87 -0.78 8.11 -8.69
CA GLN A 87 0.60 7.69 -8.41
C GLN A 87 1.30 8.63 -7.41
N GLU A 88 1.02 9.93 -7.49
CA GLU A 88 1.54 10.94 -6.58
C GLU A 88 0.99 10.75 -5.16
N GLU A 89 -0.30 10.42 -5.00
CA GLU A 89 -0.84 10.12 -3.67
C GLU A 89 -0.27 8.81 -3.11
N LEU A 90 -0.10 7.78 -3.96
CA LEU A 90 0.58 6.55 -3.56
C LEU A 90 1.99 6.84 -3.05
N LEU A 91 2.76 7.66 -3.78
CA LEU A 91 4.10 8.05 -3.38
C LEU A 91 4.09 8.78 -2.03
N VAL A 92 3.19 9.75 -1.86
CA VAL A 92 3.02 10.47 -0.59
C VAL A 92 2.65 9.53 0.57
N GLU A 93 1.74 8.57 0.36
CA GLU A 93 1.39 7.56 1.36
C GLU A 93 2.59 6.68 1.72
N LYS A 94 3.45 6.34 0.76
CA LYS A 94 4.68 5.59 1.02
C LYS A 94 5.71 6.41 1.79
N ILE A 95 5.90 7.69 1.47
CA ILE A 95 6.76 8.59 2.27
C ILE A 95 6.24 8.66 3.70
N ARG A 96 4.94 8.93 3.88
CA ARG A 96 4.29 8.96 5.20
C ARG A 96 4.50 7.65 5.96
N ALA A 97 4.34 6.51 5.30
CA ALA A 97 4.56 5.19 5.87
C ALA A 97 6.03 5.01 6.32
N VAL A 98 7.01 5.33 5.48
CA VAL A 98 8.44 5.24 5.85
C VAL A 98 8.76 6.11 7.07
N MET A 99 8.14 7.28 7.18
CA MET A 99 8.31 8.18 8.32
C MET A 99 7.63 7.70 9.61
N THR A 100 6.52 6.96 9.51
CA THR A 100 5.67 6.60 10.66
C THR A 100 5.80 5.16 11.13
N ARG A 101 6.17 4.23 10.23
CA ARG A 101 6.33 2.80 10.53
C ARG A 101 7.72 2.30 10.12
N ARG A 102 7.98 1.03 10.41
CA ARG A 102 9.24 0.34 10.13
C ARG A 102 8.94 -0.98 9.41
N LYS A 103 8.68 -0.88 8.10
CA LYS A 103 8.38 -2.02 7.20
C LYS A 103 9.23 -1.91 5.94
N GLY A 104 9.95 -2.98 5.61
CA GLY A 104 10.89 -3.00 4.49
C GLY A 104 10.22 -2.82 3.14
N ARG A 105 9.02 -3.40 2.97
CA ARG A 105 8.23 -3.25 1.74
C ARG A 105 7.89 -1.80 1.38
N ASP A 106 7.81 -0.91 2.35
CA ASP A 106 7.53 0.50 2.06
C ASP A 106 8.71 1.21 1.43
N LEU A 107 9.94 0.81 1.78
CA LEU A 107 11.14 1.31 1.10
C LEU A 107 11.18 0.81 -0.34
N TYR A 108 10.81 -0.45 -0.57
CA TYR A 108 10.67 -0.99 -1.92
C TYR A 108 9.66 -0.21 -2.75
N ASP A 109 8.46 -0.02 -2.23
CA ASP A 109 7.40 0.70 -2.95
C ASP A 109 7.76 2.18 -3.18
N LEU A 110 8.41 2.82 -2.21
CA LEU A 110 8.92 4.20 -2.34
C LEU A 110 9.94 4.29 -3.47
N TRP A 111 10.96 3.43 -3.45
CA TRP A 111 11.96 3.34 -4.49
C TRP A 111 11.33 3.08 -5.87
N TYR A 112 10.41 2.14 -5.96
CA TYR A 112 9.76 1.78 -7.22
C TYR A 112 9.03 2.98 -7.82
N LEU A 113 8.23 3.70 -7.03
CA LEU A 113 7.52 4.89 -7.50
C LEU A 113 8.48 6.02 -7.91
N LEU A 114 9.55 6.24 -7.15
CA LEU A 114 10.58 7.24 -7.51
C LEU A 114 11.30 6.86 -8.81
N SER A 115 11.65 5.57 -8.99
CA SER A 115 12.32 5.08 -10.20
C SER A 115 11.46 5.22 -11.46
N ARG A 116 10.13 5.30 -11.29
CA ARG A 116 9.15 5.56 -12.35
C ARG A 116 9.01 7.05 -12.69
N GLY A 117 9.71 7.94 -11.99
CA GLY A 117 9.63 9.39 -12.19
C GLY A 117 8.37 10.03 -11.63
N VAL A 118 7.70 9.39 -10.66
CA VAL A 118 6.51 9.97 -10.02
C VAL A 118 6.92 11.19 -9.19
N GLU A 119 6.27 12.32 -9.43
CA GLU A 119 6.60 13.58 -8.77
C GLU A 119 6.11 13.63 -7.32
N ILE A 120 6.94 14.17 -6.44
CA ILE A 120 6.58 14.36 -5.03
C ILE A 120 5.72 15.62 -4.91
N ARG A 121 4.41 15.42 -4.75
CA ARG A 121 3.45 16.51 -4.52
C ARG A 121 3.56 17.03 -3.08
N GLN A 122 4.44 18.00 -2.87
CA GLN A 122 4.76 18.57 -1.55
C GLN A 122 3.53 19.12 -0.80
N ASP A 123 2.54 19.65 -1.51
CA ASP A 123 1.28 20.11 -0.92
C ASP A 123 0.44 18.97 -0.32
N MET A 124 0.41 17.81 -0.98
CA MET A 124 -0.26 16.60 -0.50
C MET A 124 0.52 15.96 0.65
N LEU A 125 1.86 15.91 0.53
CA LEU A 125 2.73 15.39 1.59
C LEU A 125 2.51 16.13 2.92
N ARG A 126 2.49 17.47 2.88
CA ARG A 126 2.22 18.29 4.07
C ARG A 126 0.86 17.99 4.70
N LYS A 127 -0.20 17.87 3.89
CA LYS A 127 -1.56 17.55 4.38
C LYS A 127 -1.61 16.18 5.07
N LYS A 128 -1.00 15.16 4.44
CA LYS A 128 -0.98 13.79 4.96
C LYS A 128 -0.16 13.66 6.24
N LEU A 129 1.01 14.29 6.31
CA LEU A 129 1.84 14.28 7.53
C LEU A 129 1.20 15.06 8.69
N ALA A 130 0.51 16.16 8.39
CA ALA A 130 -0.20 16.96 9.41
C ALA A 130 -1.26 16.15 10.15
N PHE A 131 -1.95 15.21 9.48
CA PHE A 131 -2.90 14.29 10.12
C PHE A 131 -2.24 13.46 11.23
N TYR A 132 -0.96 13.12 11.08
CA TYR A 132 -0.17 12.36 12.06
C TYR A 132 0.58 13.26 13.05
N LYS A 133 0.28 14.56 13.09
CA LYS A 133 0.98 15.58 13.91
C LYS A 133 2.48 15.66 13.60
N ILE A 134 2.88 15.21 12.42
CA ILE A 134 4.24 15.35 11.92
C ILE A 134 4.28 16.64 11.12
N SER A 135 4.86 17.68 11.70
CA SER A 135 5.02 18.97 11.04
C SER A 135 6.46 19.14 10.56
N LYS A 136 6.63 19.75 9.37
CA LYS A 136 7.93 20.20 8.83
C LYS A 136 8.95 19.09 8.51
N VAL A 137 8.50 17.96 7.96
CA VAL A 137 9.45 16.97 7.39
C VAL A 137 10.10 17.56 6.15
N THR A 138 11.43 17.51 6.12
CA THR A 138 12.25 17.89 4.98
C THR A 138 12.70 16.65 4.21
N ASN A 139 13.15 16.84 2.96
CA ASN A 139 13.78 15.77 2.18
C ASN A 139 14.97 15.14 2.93
N ALA A 140 15.73 15.95 3.68
CA ALA A 140 16.83 15.47 4.51
C ALA A 140 16.37 14.54 5.66
N ASP A 141 15.20 14.80 6.26
CA ASP A 141 14.64 13.93 7.29
C ASP A 141 14.23 12.57 6.72
N ILE A 142 13.65 12.56 5.51
CA ILE A 142 13.27 11.33 4.80
C ILE A 142 14.52 10.53 4.45
N VAL A 143 15.55 11.18 3.90
CA VAL A 143 16.85 10.55 3.61
C VAL A 143 17.46 9.95 4.87
N LYS A 144 17.50 10.70 5.98
CA LYS A 144 18.00 10.19 7.26
C LYS A 144 17.20 8.98 7.75
N ARG A 145 15.88 8.99 7.56
CA ARG A 145 15.01 7.86 7.92
C ARG A 145 15.29 6.62 7.08
N VAL A 146 15.51 6.79 5.78
CA VAL A 146 15.86 5.71 4.85
C VAL A 146 17.24 5.16 5.18
N ALA A 147 18.25 6.00 5.37
CA ALA A 147 19.62 5.61 5.71
C ALA A 147 19.70 4.86 7.06
N SER A 148 18.90 5.27 8.04
CA SER A 148 18.84 4.61 9.36
C SER A 148 18.00 3.33 9.39
N PHE A 149 17.36 2.95 8.28
CA PHE A 149 16.51 1.77 8.25
C PHE A 149 17.35 0.48 8.39
N PRO A 150 17.03 -0.43 9.33
CA PRO A 150 17.87 -1.60 9.54
C PRO A 150 17.73 -2.61 8.40
N LYS A 151 18.86 -2.89 7.74
CA LYS A 151 18.98 -3.88 6.66
C LYS A 151 18.31 -5.21 6.99
N LYS A 152 18.54 -5.74 8.20
CA LYS A 152 17.92 -6.99 8.68
C LYS A 152 16.40 -6.97 8.57
N ASP A 153 15.76 -5.86 8.92
CA ASP A 153 14.30 -5.74 8.89
C ASP A 153 13.78 -5.63 7.46
N PHE A 154 14.55 -4.98 6.59
CA PHE A 154 14.23 -4.93 5.16
C PHE A 154 14.24 -6.34 4.56
N LEU A 155 15.31 -7.10 4.82
CA LEU A 155 15.44 -8.48 4.35
C LEU A 155 14.31 -9.36 4.87
N LEU A 156 14.02 -9.31 6.17
CA LEU A 156 12.98 -10.15 6.77
C LEU A 156 11.58 -9.84 6.22
N ASP A 157 11.26 -8.57 6.01
CA ASP A 157 9.94 -8.15 5.52
C ASP A 157 9.76 -8.41 4.02
N LEU A 158 10.83 -8.29 3.21
CA LEU A 158 10.75 -8.43 1.75
C LEU A 158 10.96 -9.87 1.26
N ARG A 159 11.75 -10.69 1.97
CA ARG A 159 12.10 -12.07 1.59
C ARG A 159 10.91 -12.97 1.19
N PRO A 160 9.72 -12.88 1.82
CA PRO A 160 8.56 -13.68 1.40
C PRO A 160 8.07 -13.37 -0.02
N PHE A 161 8.34 -12.18 -0.55
CA PHE A 161 7.89 -11.72 -1.86
C PHE A 161 8.92 -11.93 -2.97
N VAL A 162 10.08 -12.52 -2.63
CA VAL A 162 11.23 -12.64 -3.52
C VAL A 162 11.49 -14.13 -3.81
N PRO A 163 11.67 -14.51 -5.10
CA PRO A 163 12.02 -15.87 -5.51
C PRO A 163 13.22 -16.42 -4.74
N LEU A 164 13.23 -17.72 -4.45
CA LEU A 164 14.27 -18.35 -3.62
C LEU A 164 15.69 -18.10 -4.15
N ASN A 165 15.87 -18.14 -5.46
CA ASN A 165 17.12 -17.91 -6.18
C ASN A 165 17.59 -16.45 -6.18
N GLU A 166 16.73 -15.49 -5.83
CA GLU A 166 17.07 -14.06 -5.81
C GLU A 166 17.30 -13.52 -4.39
N ARG A 167 16.98 -14.32 -3.35
CA ARG A 167 17.05 -13.87 -1.94
C ARG A 167 18.45 -13.50 -1.48
N ASP A 168 19.48 -14.11 -2.07
CA ASP A 168 20.88 -13.84 -1.71
C ASP A 168 21.37 -12.48 -2.24
N HIS A 169 20.68 -11.90 -3.22
CA HIS A 169 20.96 -10.57 -3.76
C HIS A 169 20.26 -9.43 -2.99
N LEU A 170 19.28 -9.75 -2.13
CA LEU A 170 18.55 -8.73 -1.36
C LEU A 170 19.44 -7.81 -0.51
N PRO A 171 20.54 -8.29 0.11
CA PRO A 171 21.47 -7.43 0.82
C PRO A 171 22.11 -6.36 -0.06
N GLU A 172 22.51 -6.70 -1.28
CA GLU A 172 23.12 -5.77 -2.22
C GLU A 172 22.08 -4.82 -2.79
N PHE A 173 20.92 -5.36 -3.17
CA PHE A 173 19.79 -4.58 -3.66
C PHE A 173 19.33 -3.52 -2.65
N PHE A 174 19.36 -3.80 -1.35
CA PHE A 174 19.04 -2.82 -0.31
C PHE A 174 19.94 -1.58 -0.36
N GLU A 175 21.26 -1.75 -0.55
CA GLU A 175 22.21 -0.63 -0.62
C GLU A 175 21.95 0.23 -1.86
N ILE A 176 21.73 -0.41 -3.01
CA ILE A 176 21.39 0.27 -4.27
C ILE A 176 20.10 1.07 -4.10
N LEU A 177 19.09 0.44 -3.51
CA LEU A 177 17.79 1.06 -3.25
C LEU A 177 17.93 2.30 -2.38
N GLN A 178 18.68 2.22 -1.27
CA GLN A 178 18.90 3.38 -0.40
C GLN A 178 19.58 4.52 -1.18
N SER A 179 20.66 4.22 -1.90
CA SER A 179 21.38 5.22 -2.69
C SER A 179 20.49 5.89 -3.74
N GLN A 180 19.61 5.14 -4.41
CA GLN A 180 18.70 5.69 -5.41
C GLN A 180 17.60 6.56 -4.80
N ILE A 181 17.05 6.18 -3.64
CA ILE A 181 16.11 7.03 -2.91
C ILE A 181 16.80 8.34 -2.49
N GLU A 182 18.01 8.26 -1.94
CA GLU A 182 18.78 9.44 -1.52
C GLU A 182 19.03 10.40 -2.67
N HIS A 183 19.45 9.87 -3.82
CA HIS A 183 19.64 10.65 -5.04
C HIS A 183 18.34 11.30 -5.53
N ALA A 184 17.21 10.60 -5.47
CA ALA A 184 15.92 11.15 -5.87
C ALA A 184 15.52 12.37 -5.00
N PHE A 185 15.68 12.26 -3.67
CA PHE A 185 15.36 13.36 -2.75
C PHE A 185 16.36 14.52 -2.78
N ALA A 186 17.62 14.27 -3.17
CA ALA A 186 18.64 15.31 -3.34
C ALA A 186 18.39 16.16 -4.59
N ASN A 187 17.84 15.57 -5.65
CA ASN A 187 17.52 16.26 -6.89
C ASN A 187 16.10 16.84 -6.94
N ASP A 188 15.24 16.45 -6.01
CA ASP A 188 13.93 17.05 -5.82
C ASP A 188 14.09 18.51 -5.33
N LYS A 189 13.74 19.46 -6.20
CA LYS A 189 13.93 20.90 -5.92
C LYS A 189 12.90 21.51 -4.97
N GLY A 190 11.88 20.73 -4.56
CA GLY A 190 10.83 21.17 -3.63
C GLY A 190 9.80 22.10 -4.26
#